data_AF-A0A1Z9ULZ5-F1
#
_entry.id   AF-A0A1Z9ULZ5-F1
#
_cell.length_a   1.000
_cell.length_b   1.000
_cell.length_c   1.000
_cell.angle_alpha   90.00
_cell.angle_beta   90.00
_cell.angle_gamma   90.00
#
_symmetry.space_group_name_H-M   'P 1'
#
loop_
_entity.id
_entity.type
_entity.pdbx_description
1 polymer ?
#
loop_
_entity_poly.entity_id
_entity_poly.type
_entity_poly.pdbx_seq_one_letter_code
_entity_poly.pdbx_strand_id
1 'polypeptide(L)'
;MYKKMEGMHGKDLKAMYNQMMGMHEGAHEEDEEEDEETAEMKALKKEKKEARIKEINVKEDVEALISNDDNLSEEFKTKAATIFEAAVKSKVRGEIDRLDEEYDKELSEKTEEIKSELVEKIDSYLAYVTEEWMKENELAIERGLKGEIAEDFISGLKQLFEDHYVDVPEEKYDVLDGQSKKIEELEEKLNDSIEKNKELHEQIGGLTKDSIINEVSEDLTDLEIEKFRGLIEDVDYSDADSYKEKLSTLKESYFPKQQPVNEQSTEEQGESDVVETSDSMAKYLEAISKTHNRAKN
;
A
#
# COMPACT_ATOMS: atom_id res chain seq x y z
N MET A 1 -9.39 -44.71 7.07
CA MET A 1 -8.33 -43.76 6.68
C MET A 1 -7.82 -44.02 5.27
N TYR A 2 -7.31 -45.22 4.95
CA TYR A 2 -6.82 -45.54 3.60
C TYR A 2 -7.81 -45.27 2.46
N LYS A 3 -9.09 -45.65 2.61
CA LYS A 3 -10.14 -45.39 1.61
C LYS A 3 -10.54 -43.91 1.45
N LYS A 4 -10.09 -43.03 2.35
CA LYS A 4 -10.36 -41.59 2.33
C LYS A 4 -9.23 -40.81 1.65
N MET A 5 -8.06 -41.42 1.45
CA MET A 5 -6.89 -40.82 0.78
C MET A 5 -6.85 -41.12 -0.73
N GLU A 6 -7.62 -42.10 -1.22
CA GLU A 6 -7.54 -42.60 -2.60
C GLU A 6 -8.15 -41.64 -3.66
N GLY A 7 -8.69 -40.49 -3.23
CA GLY A 7 -9.26 -39.46 -4.10
C GLY A 7 -8.95 -38.03 -3.69
N MET A 8 -7.99 -37.83 -2.79
CA MET A 8 -7.55 -36.49 -2.39
C MET A 8 -6.41 -36.02 -3.30
N HIS A 9 -6.40 -34.75 -3.69
CA HIS A 9 -5.33 -34.19 -4.50
C HIS A 9 -4.00 -34.25 -3.73
N GLY A 10 -2.87 -34.37 -4.43
CA GLY A 10 -1.56 -34.52 -3.81
C GLY A 10 -1.21 -33.41 -2.80
N LYS A 11 -1.73 -32.20 -3.03
CA LYS A 11 -1.62 -31.06 -2.10
C LYS A 11 -2.30 -31.33 -0.75
N ASP A 12 -3.48 -31.94 -0.77
CA ASP A 12 -4.24 -32.23 0.45
C ASP A 12 -3.63 -33.40 1.25
N LEU A 13 -3.04 -34.38 0.56
CA LEU A 13 -2.28 -35.45 1.22
C LEU A 13 -1.02 -34.92 1.90
N LYS A 14 -0.28 -34.00 1.26
CA LYS A 14 0.93 -33.39 1.82
C LYS A 14 0.58 -32.50 3.02
N ALA A 15 -0.49 -31.72 2.93
CA ALA A 15 -1.00 -30.93 4.06
C ALA A 15 -1.40 -31.80 5.26
N MET A 16 -2.10 -32.91 5.02
CA MET A 16 -2.44 -33.87 6.09
C MET A 16 -1.21 -34.54 6.69
N TYR A 17 -0.20 -34.88 5.88
CA TYR A 17 1.05 -35.47 6.34
C TYR A 17 1.86 -34.48 7.19
N ASN A 18 2.02 -33.24 6.73
CA ASN A 18 2.71 -32.19 7.47
C ASN A 18 2.00 -31.83 8.78
N GLN A 19 0.66 -31.77 8.77
CA GLN A 19 -0.13 -31.57 9.98
C GLN A 19 0.02 -32.74 10.98
N MET A 20 0.15 -33.97 10.48
CA MET A 20 0.36 -35.16 11.33
C MET A 20 1.77 -35.20 11.91
N MET A 21 2.79 -34.82 11.12
CA MET A 21 4.20 -34.77 11.56
C MET A 21 4.46 -33.60 12.51
N GLY A 22 3.86 -32.42 12.26
CA GLY A 22 3.99 -31.23 13.11
C GLY A 22 3.33 -31.35 14.48
N MET A 23 2.47 -32.35 14.71
CA MET A 23 1.93 -32.65 16.04
C MET A 23 2.87 -33.52 16.90
N HIS A 24 3.92 -34.13 16.33
CA HIS A 24 4.73 -35.11 17.06
C HIS A 24 6.10 -34.58 17.52
N GLU A 25 6.70 -33.58 16.87
CA GLU A 25 8.06 -33.15 17.22
C GLU A 25 8.18 -31.63 17.19
N GLY A 26 8.38 -31.05 18.38
CA GLY A 26 8.91 -29.70 18.51
C GLY A 26 10.38 -29.70 18.10
N ALA A 27 10.68 -29.18 16.93
CA ALA A 27 12.03 -28.78 16.54
C ALA A 27 11.92 -27.67 15.48
N HIS A 28 12.56 -26.54 15.76
CA HIS A 28 12.97 -25.55 14.78
C HIS A 28 13.71 -26.26 13.64
N GLU A 29 13.14 -26.28 12.45
CA GLU A 29 13.88 -26.41 11.20
C GLU A 29 13.66 -25.12 10.43
N GLU A 30 14.77 -24.51 10.01
CA GLU A 30 14.80 -23.34 9.14
C GLU A 30 14.11 -23.73 7.83
N ASP A 31 12.94 -23.14 7.57
CA ASP A 31 12.21 -23.27 6.30
C ASP A 31 13.02 -22.60 5.18
N GLU A 32 13.99 -23.32 4.62
CA GLU A 32 14.33 -23.18 3.21
C GLU A 32 13.17 -23.79 2.41
N GLU A 33 12.06 -23.03 2.29
CA GLU A 33 11.07 -23.30 1.24
C GLU A 33 11.70 -22.93 -0.12
N GLU A 34 12.53 -23.83 -0.65
CA GLU A 34 12.75 -23.87 -2.09
C GLU A 34 11.36 -24.06 -2.74
N ASP A 35 10.95 -23.05 -3.49
CA ASP A 35 9.70 -22.97 -4.27
C ASP A 35 9.71 -24.06 -5.36
N GLU A 36 9.57 -25.34 -4.96
CA GLU A 36 9.48 -26.47 -5.87
C GLU A 36 8.09 -26.44 -6.51
N GLU A 37 8.00 -25.70 -7.61
CA GLU A 37 6.90 -25.82 -8.56
C GLU A 37 6.66 -27.31 -8.87
N THR A 38 5.54 -27.84 -8.36
CA THR A 38 5.14 -29.23 -8.60
C THR A 38 5.12 -29.55 -10.09
N ALA A 39 5.49 -30.78 -10.46
CA ALA A 39 5.50 -31.22 -11.86
C ALA A 39 4.14 -30.99 -12.57
N GLU A 40 3.04 -31.03 -11.82
CA GLU A 40 1.69 -30.72 -12.31
C GLU A 40 1.52 -29.24 -12.70
N MET A 41 2.04 -28.29 -11.89
CA MET A 41 2.00 -26.87 -12.24
C MET A 41 2.87 -26.53 -13.44
N LYS A 42 4.07 -27.10 -13.53
CA LYS A 42 4.94 -26.93 -14.72
C LYS A 42 4.26 -27.45 -15.98
N ALA A 43 3.58 -28.59 -15.88
CA ALA A 43 2.81 -29.15 -16.99
C ALA A 43 1.65 -28.24 -17.41
N LEU A 44 0.88 -27.70 -16.46
CA LEU A 44 -0.22 -26.76 -16.70
C LEU A 44 0.26 -25.44 -17.31
N LYS A 45 1.36 -24.85 -16.80
CA LYS A 45 1.98 -23.63 -17.36
C LYS A 45 2.39 -23.87 -18.81
N LYS A 46 3.07 -24.99 -19.09
CA LYS A 46 3.49 -25.38 -20.43
C LYS A 46 2.31 -25.62 -21.38
N GLU A 47 1.24 -26.25 -20.91
CA GLU A 47 0.03 -26.48 -21.71
C GLU A 47 -0.66 -25.17 -22.08
N LYS A 48 -0.84 -24.26 -21.11
CA LYS A 48 -1.40 -22.92 -21.35
C LYS A 48 -0.54 -22.11 -22.33
N LYS A 49 0.78 -22.18 -22.17
CA LYS A 49 1.73 -21.54 -23.09
C LYS A 49 1.57 -22.05 -24.51
N GLU A 50 1.55 -23.37 -24.70
CA GLU A 50 1.37 -23.98 -26.02
C GLU A 50 -0.01 -23.69 -26.63
N ALA A 51 -1.06 -23.58 -25.82
CA ALA A 51 -2.38 -23.15 -26.28
C ALA A 51 -2.35 -21.72 -26.85
N ARG A 52 -1.75 -20.78 -26.11
CA ARG A 52 -1.60 -19.38 -26.55
C ARG A 52 -0.79 -19.24 -27.83
N ILE A 53 0.29 -20.02 -27.98
CA ILE A 53 1.12 -20.00 -29.19
C ILE A 53 0.36 -20.56 -30.40
N LYS A 54 -0.52 -21.55 -30.21
CA LYS A 54 -1.33 -22.13 -31.30
C LYS A 54 -2.37 -21.15 -31.82
N GLU A 55 -2.93 -20.30 -30.97
CA GLU A 55 -3.91 -19.27 -31.33
C GLU A 55 -3.33 -18.16 -32.21
N ILE A 56 -2.00 -17.99 -32.22
CA ILE A 56 -1.34 -17.01 -33.11
C ILE A 56 -1.58 -17.43 -34.56
N ASN A 57 -2.28 -16.56 -35.31
CA ASN A 57 -2.51 -16.71 -36.74
C ASN A 57 -1.99 -15.47 -37.47
N VAL A 58 -1.00 -15.66 -38.34
CA VAL A 58 -0.38 -14.59 -39.15
C VAL A 58 -0.65 -14.78 -40.64
N LYS A 59 -1.54 -15.70 -41.02
CA LYS A 59 -1.80 -16.03 -42.43
C LYS A 59 -2.36 -14.85 -43.20
N GLU A 60 -3.28 -14.11 -42.60
CA GLU A 60 -3.88 -12.92 -43.21
C GLU A 60 -2.85 -11.81 -43.45
N ASP A 61 -1.95 -11.59 -42.49
CA ASP A 61 -0.86 -10.61 -42.62
C ASP A 61 0.15 -11.01 -43.71
N VAL A 62 0.47 -12.31 -43.80
CA VAL A 62 1.36 -12.82 -44.84
C VAL A 62 0.69 -12.79 -46.22
N GLU A 63 -0.60 -13.11 -46.29
CA GLU A 63 -1.38 -12.98 -47.52
C GLU A 63 -1.42 -11.52 -47.98
N ALA A 64 -1.65 -10.55 -47.09
CA ALA A 64 -1.63 -9.13 -47.44
C ALA A 64 -0.26 -8.67 -47.99
N LEU A 65 0.85 -9.23 -47.48
CA LEU A 65 2.22 -8.96 -47.95
C LEU A 65 2.52 -9.52 -49.34
N ILE A 66 1.96 -10.68 -49.68
CA ILE A 66 2.37 -11.47 -50.87
C ILE A 66 1.31 -11.43 -52.00
N SER A 67 0.08 -11.00 -51.71
CA SER A 67 -1.03 -11.03 -52.68
C SER A 67 -0.90 -10.02 -53.83
N ASN A 68 -0.11 -8.95 -53.67
CA ASN A 68 0.09 -7.92 -54.69
C ASN A 68 1.20 -8.25 -55.70
N ASP A 69 1.88 -9.40 -55.57
CA ASP A 69 2.96 -9.80 -56.45
C ASP A 69 2.54 -10.99 -57.33
N ASP A 70 2.12 -10.66 -58.56
CA ASP A 70 1.67 -11.63 -59.58
C ASP A 70 2.79 -12.57 -60.07
N ASN A 71 4.05 -12.31 -59.70
CA ASN A 71 5.19 -13.16 -60.06
C ASN A 71 5.39 -14.35 -59.10
N LEU A 72 4.65 -14.40 -57.99
CA LEU A 72 4.79 -15.46 -57.00
C LEU A 72 3.75 -16.56 -57.22
N SER A 73 4.22 -17.81 -57.37
CA SER A 73 3.32 -18.95 -57.49
C SER A 73 2.53 -19.19 -56.21
N GLU A 74 1.28 -19.65 -56.32
CA GLU A 74 0.43 -19.99 -55.17
C GLU A 74 1.08 -21.02 -54.23
N GLU A 75 1.89 -21.93 -54.79
CA GLU A 75 2.68 -22.88 -54.01
C GLU A 75 3.76 -22.18 -53.18
N PHE A 76 4.41 -21.15 -53.72
CA PHE A 76 5.37 -20.34 -52.97
C PHE A 76 4.68 -19.52 -51.88
N LYS A 77 3.52 -18.90 -52.15
CA LYS A 77 2.76 -18.12 -51.16
C LYS A 77 2.37 -18.99 -49.96
N THR A 78 1.86 -20.19 -50.21
CA THR A 78 1.47 -21.14 -49.16
C THR A 78 2.68 -21.62 -48.33
N LYS A 79 3.80 -21.92 -49.00
CA LYS A 79 5.06 -22.32 -48.32
C LYS A 79 5.64 -21.17 -47.49
N ALA A 80 5.67 -19.96 -48.02
CA ALA A 80 6.15 -18.77 -47.33
C ALA A 80 5.30 -18.46 -46.09
N ALA A 81 3.97 -18.50 -46.21
CA ALA A 81 3.06 -18.34 -45.07
C ALA A 81 3.30 -19.38 -43.97
N THR A 82 3.47 -20.65 -44.33
CA THR A 82 3.74 -21.72 -43.36
C THR A 82 5.09 -21.56 -42.67
N ILE A 83 6.14 -21.20 -43.41
CA ILE A 83 7.49 -20.99 -42.86
C ILE A 83 7.51 -19.74 -41.96
N PHE A 84 6.85 -18.66 -42.38
CA PHE A 84 6.76 -17.43 -41.59
C PHE A 84 5.96 -17.65 -40.30
N GLU A 85 4.80 -18.30 -40.37
CA GLU A 85 4.00 -18.66 -39.20
C GLU A 85 4.80 -19.51 -38.22
N ALA A 86 5.55 -20.51 -38.71
CA ALA A 86 6.43 -21.32 -37.87
C ALA A 86 7.57 -20.50 -37.24
N ALA A 87 8.18 -19.58 -38.00
CA ALA A 87 9.26 -18.72 -37.51
C ALA A 87 8.77 -17.74 -36.44
N VAL A 88 7.60 -17.11 -36.65
CA VAL A 88 6.96 -16.22 -35.66
C VAL A 88 6.60 -16.99 -34.40
N LYS A 89 5.93 -18.15 -34.52
CA LYS A 89 5.58 -19.01 -33.38
C LYS A 89 6.83 -19.44 -32.60
N SER A 90 7.93 -19.76 -33.27
CA SER A 90 9.20 -20.11 -32.62
C SER A 90 9.82 -18.93 -31.88
N LYS A 91 9.79 -17.72 -32.45
CA LYS A 91 10.32 -16.50 -31.82
C LYS A 91 9.47 -16.10 -30.61
N VAL A 92 8.15 -16.09 -30.75
CA VAL A 92 7.21 -15.78 -29.66
C VAL A 92 7.32 -16.80 -28.54
N ARG A 93 7.55 -18.09 -28.84
CA ARG A 93 7.79 -19.10 -27.79
C ARG A 93 8.97 -18.72 -26.89
N GLY A 94 10.09 -18.33 -27.49
CA GLY A 94 11.29 -17.90 -26.74
C GLY A 94 11.07 -16.59 -25.97
N GLU A 95 10.31 -15.65 -26.54
CA GLU A 95 9.99 -14.40 -25.84
C GLU A 95 9.07 -14.63 -24.64
N ILE A 96 8.12 -15.57 -24.75
CA ILE A 96 7.30 -15.98 -23.61
C ILE A 96 8.17 -16.66 -22.54
N ASP A 97 9.15 -17.52 -22.91
CA ASP A 97 10.06 -18.12 -21.91
C ASP A 97 10.83 -17.03 -21.17
N ARG A 98 11.37 -16.05 -21.91
CA ARG A 98 12.10 -14.91 -21.33
C ARG A 98 11.24 -14.08 -20.38
N LEU A 99 10.01 -13.77 -20.78
CA LEU A 99 9.06 -13.01 -19.95
C LEU A 99 8.64 -13.81 -18.72
N ASP A 100 8.37 -15.12 -18.86
CA ASP A 100 8.00 -15.97 -17.72
C ASP A 100 9.15 -16.02 -16.69
N GLU A 101 10.41 -16.14 -17.14
CA GLU A 101 11.58 -16.08 -16.25
C GLU A 101 11.75 -14.72 -15.55
N GLU A 102 11.53 -13.62 -16.28
CA GLU A 102 11.61 -12.25 -15.74
C GLU A 102 10.49 -12.00 -14.72
N TYR A 103 9.26 -12.44 -15.01
CA TYR A 103 8.11 -12.35 -14.11
C TYR A 103 8.28 -13.22 -12.86
N ASP A 104 8.74 -14.47 -13.00
CA ASP A 104 8.97 -15.35 -11.85
C ASP A 104 10.05 -14.75 -10.91
N LYS A 105 11.09 -14.13 -11.49
CA LYS A 105 12.12 -13.40 -10.72
C LYS A 105 11.54 -12.17 -10.01
N GLU A 106 10.83 -11.31 -10.73
CA GLU A 106 10.23 -10.10 -10.13
C GLU A 106 9.22 -10.45 -9.04
N LEU A 107 8.40 -11.49 -9.28
CA LEU A 107 7.44 -11.98 -8.31
C LEU A 107 8.11 -12.51 -7.05
N SER A 108 9.21 -13.26 -7.19
CA SER A 108 10.00 -13.75 -6.05
C SER A 108 10.59 -12.59 -5.25
N GLU A 109 11.24 -11.63 -5.91
CA GLU A 109 11.82 -10.44 -5.27
C GLU A 109 10.75 -9.65 -4.50
N LYS A 110 9.57 -9.42 -5.11
CA LYS A 110 8.45 -8.73 -4.46
C LYS A 110 7.82 -9.52 -3.33
N THR A 111 7.76 -10.84 -3.45
CA THR A 111 7.23 -11.70 -2.39
C THR A 111 8.15 -11.65 -1.16
N GLU A 112 9.47 -11.72 -1.35
CA GLU A 112 10.42 -11.62 -0.24
C GLU A 112 10.45 -10.22 0.38
N GLU A 113 10.34 -9.15 -0.42
CA GLU A 113 10.19 -7.78 0.08
C GLU A 113 8.95 -7.65 0.99
N ILE A 114 7.79 -8.10 0.51
CA ILE A 114 6.53 -8.05 1.27
C ILE A 114 6.61 -8.93 2.53
N LYS A 115 7.21 -10.12 2.43
CA LYS A 115 7.38 -11.04 3.57
C LYS A 115 8.25 -10.41 4.64
N SER A 116 9.39 -9.82 4.27
CA SER A 116 10.28 -9.12 5.20
C SER A 116 9.57 -7.96 5.88
N GLU A 117 8.89 -7.11 5.11
CA GLU A 117 8.11 -6.01 5.68
C GLU A 117 7.01 -6.48 6.64
N LEU A 118 6.32 -7.57 6.30
CA LEU A 118 5.25 -8.11 7.13
C LEU A 118 5.80 -8.67 8.44
N VAL A 119 6.91 -9.41 8.39
CA VAL A 119 7.58 -9.92 9.59
C VAL A 119 7.99 -8.77 10.51
N GLU A 120 8.63 -7.72 9.98
CA GLU A 120 9.03 -6.56 10.78
C GLU A 120 7.84 -5.83 11.42
N LYS A 121 6.74 -5.67 10.67
CA LYS A 121 5.51 -5.04 11.18
C LYS A 121 4.85 -5.91 12.26
N ILE A 122 4.80 -7.22 12.06
CA ILE A 122 4.24 -8.17 13.03
C ILE A 122 5.10 -8.19 14.30
N ASP A 123 6.42 -8.27 14.17
CA ASP A 123 7.34 -8.27 15.31
C ASP A 123 7.23 -6.97 16.11
N SER A 124 7.15 -5.83 15.42
CA SER A 124 6.94 -4.52 16.07
C SER A 124 5.62 -4.46 16.82
N TYR A 125 4.53 -4.96 16.21
CA TYR A 125 3.23 -5.01 16.85
C TYR A 125 3.21 -5.96 18.05
N LEU A 126 3.77 -7.16 17.92
CA LEU A 126 3.86 -8.12 19.01
C LEU A 126 4.73 -7.60 20.15
N ALA A 127 5.85 -6.95 19.85
CA ALA A 127 6.69 -6.30 20.87
C ALA A 127 5.90 -5.23 21.63
N TYR A 128 5.21 -4.34 20.91
CA TYR A 128 4.36 -3.31 21.52
C TYR A 128 3.27 -3.91 22.42
N VAL A 129 2.49 -4.86 21.92
CA VAL A 129 1.42 -5.50 22.70
C VAL A 129 1.98 -6.22 23.92
N THR A 130 3.12 -6.91 23.78
CA THR A 130 3.76 -7.61 24.91
C THR A 130 4.27 -6.63 25.95
N GLU A 131 4.89 -5.52 25.54
CA GLU A 131 5.39 -4.49 26.44
C GLU A 131 4.25 -3.81 27.20
N GLU A 132 3.17 -3.42 26.52
CA GLU A 132 2.02 -2.80 27.16
C GLU A 132 1.31 -3.78 28.11
N TRP A 133 1.14 -5.05 27.72
CA TRP A 133 0.59 -6.07 28.60
C TRP A 133 1.46 -6.28 29.86
N MET A 134 2.78 -6.22 29.72
CA MET A 134 3.70 -6.34 30.85
C MET A 134 3.59 -5.12 31.79
N LYS A 135 3.51 -3.90 31.25
CA LYS A 135 3.29 -2.67 32.03
C LYS A 135 1.94 -2.68 32.75
N GLU A 136 0.87 -3.06 32.07
CA GLU A 136 -0.47 -3.14 32.65
C GLU A 136 -0.54 -4.16 33.79
N ASN A 137 0.07 -5.33 33.59
CA ASN A 137 0.14 -6.34 34.65
C ASN A 137 1.00 -5.91 35.82
N GLU A 138 2.15 -5.27 35.57
CA GLU A 138 2.98 -4.72 36.65
C GLU A 138 2.17 -3.74 37.49
N LEU A 139 1.43 -2.83 36.85
CA LEU A 139 0.56 -1.88 37.53
C LEU A 139 -0.58 -2.57 38.31
N ALA A 140 -1.18 -3.61 37.73
CA ALA A 140 -2.23 -4.38 38.38
C ALA A 140 -1.71 -5.13 39.61
N ILE A 141 -0.53 -5.75 39.51
CA ILE A 141 0.15 -6.44 40.62
C ILE A 141 0.53 -5.44 41.71
N GLU A 142 1.12 -4.29 41.35
CA GLU A 142 1.52 -3.27 42.32
C GLU A 142 0.30 -2.71 43.06
N ARG A 143 -0.81 -2.44 42.36
CA ARG A 143 -2.08 -2.01 42.99
C ARG A 143 -2.67 -3.09 43.88
N GLY A 144 -2.67 -4.34 43.42
CA GLY A 144 -3.12 -5.49 44.20
C GLY A 144 -2.33 -5.64 45.51
N LEU A 145 -1.00 -5.61 45.41
CA LEU A 145 -0.10 -5.73 46.56
C LEU A 145 -0.24 -4.54 47.52
N LYS A 146 -0.34 -3.31 47.00
CA LYS A 146 -0.61 -2.13 47.84
C LYS A 146 -1.97 -2.21 48.52
N GLY A 147 -2.99 -2.74 47.85
CA GLY A 147 -4.30 -3.00 48.42
C GLY A 147 -4.24 -4.02 49.56
N GLU A 148 -3.57 -5.14 49.34
CA GLU A 148 -3.36 -6.19 50.35
C GLU A 148 -2.60 -5.65 51.56
N ILE A 149 -1.49 -4.92 51.35
CA ILE A 149 -0.73 -4.28 52.43
C ILE A 149 -1.59 -3.27 53.19
N ALA A 150 -2.41 -2.48 52.49
CA ALA A 150 -3.30 -1.51 53.14
C ALA A 150 -4.40 -2.21 53.95
N GLU A 151 -4.96 -3.30 53.45
CA GLU A 151 -5.97 -4.10 54.15
C GLU A 151 -5.38 -4.79 55.39
N ASP A 152 -4.19 -5.38 55.27
CA ASP A 152 -3.45 -5.96 56.40
C ASP A 152 -3.10 -4.89 57.44
N PHE A 153 -2.65 -3.73 56.99
CA PHE A 153 -2.32 -2.60 57.88
C PHE A 153 -3.56 -2.07 58.62
N ILE A 154 -4.69 -1.90 57.92
CA ILE A 154 -5.96 -1.48 58.51
C ILE A 154 -6.48 -2.55 59.48
N SER A 155 -6.38 -3.82 59.13
CA SER A 155 -6.76 -4.94 60.00
C SER A 155 -5.91 -4.97 61.27
N GLY A 156 -4.60 -4.78 61.15
CA GLY A 156 -3.69 -4.66 62.29
C GLY A 156 -3.98 -3.43 63.17
N LEU A 157 -4.27 -2.28 62.57
CA LEU A 157 -4.69 -1.07 63.30
C LEU A 157 -6.02 -1.28 64.03
N LYS A 158 -7.00 -1.92 63.38
CA LYS A 158 -8.29 -2.24 64.00
C LYS A 158 -8.08 -3.10 65.25
N GLN A 159 -7.28 -4.15 65.14
CA GLN A 159 -6.99 -5.02 66.27
C GLN A 159 -6.27 -4.27 67.41
N LEU A 160 -5.31 -3.39 67.09
CA LEU A 160 -4.65 -2.54 68.07
C LEU A 160 -5.61 -1.56 68.77
N PHE A 161 -6.55 -0.96 68.04
CA PHE A 161 -7.56 -0.06 68.61
C PHE A 161 -8.55 -0.80 69.50
N GLU A 162 -8.97 -2.01 69.10
CA GLU A 162 -9.79 -2.91 69.93
C GLU A 162 -9.06 -3.28 71.23
N ASP A 163 -7.78 -3.66 71.15
CA ASP A 163 -6.97 -4.07 72.31
C ASP A 163 -6.70 -2.92 73.31
N HIS A 164 -6.62 -1.68 72.81
CA HIS A 164 -6.35 -0.48 73.62
C HIS A 164 -7.61 0.31 74.02
N TYR A 165 -8.82 -0.18 73.73
CA TYR A 165 -10.09 0.50 74.03
C TYR A 165 -10.14 1.94 73.49
N VAL A 166 -9.54 2.18 72.32
CA VAL A 166 -9.65 3.46 71.62
C VAL A 166 -10.90 3.38 70.74
N ASP A 167 -12.01 3.86 71.27
CA ASP A 167 -13.28 3.92 70.54
C ASP A 167 -13.16 4.98 69.43
N VAL A 168 -13.09 4.54 68.17
CA VAL A 168 -12.96 5.44 67.02
C VAL A 168 -14.34 6.06 66.77
N PRO A 169 -14.50 7.39 66.88
CA PRO A 169 -15.80 8.04 66.71
C PRO A 169 -16.39 7.78 65.32
N GLU A 170 -17.65 7.35 65.27
CA GLU A 170 -18.41 7.04 64.03
C GLU A 170 -18.47 8.22 63.03
N GLU A 171 -18.19 9.45 63.44
CA GLU A 171 -18.11 10.63 62.57
C GLU A 171 -17.09 10.51 61.41
N LYS A 172 -16.09 9.63 61.50
CA LYS A 172 -15.08 9.42 60.45
C LYS A 172 -15.59 8.57 59.27
N TYR A 173 -16.68 7.83 59.43
CA TYR A 173 -17.29 7.05 58.34
C TYR A 173 -17.89 7.95 57.25
N ASP A 174 -18.34 9.16 57.60
CA ASP A 174 -18.91 10.15 56.67
C ASP A 174 -17.86 10.71 55.69
N VAL A 175 -16.57 10.69 56.08
CA VAL A 175 -15.47 11.16 55.22
C VAL A 175 -15.17 10.17 54.10
N LEU A 176 -15.26 8.86 54.35
CA LEU A 176 -15.09 7.81 53.34
C LEU A 176 -16.25 7.77 52.35
N ASP A 177 -17.48 7.97 52.84
CA ASP A 177 -18.67 8.06 52.00
C ASP A 177 -18.65 9.34 51.15
N GLY A 178 -18.19 10.45 51.73
CA GLY A 178 -17.94 11.71 51.01
C GLY A 178 -16.82 11.62 49.97
N GLN A 179 -15.74 10.88 50.27
CA GLN A 179 -14.65 10.62 49.30
C GLN A 179 -15.10 9.69 48.17
N SER A 180 -15.90 8.66 48.46
CA SER A 180 -16.45 7.77 47.43
C SER A 180 -17.36 8.53 46.46
N LYS A 181 -18.28 9.36 46.97
CA LYS A 181 -19.09 10.27 46.15
C LYS A 181 -18.24 11.23 45.30
N LYS A 182 -17.11 11.70 45.84
CA LYS A 182 -16.17 12.57 45.11
C LYS A 182 -15.48 11.83 43.97
N ILE A 183 -15.14 10.56 44.18
CA ILE A 183 -14.54 9.70 43.15
C ILE A 183 -15.56 9.45 42.04
N GLU A 184 -16.80 9.10 42.37
CA GLU A 184 -17.88 8.93 41.37
C GLU A 184 -18.11 10.22 40.56
N GLU A 185 -18.18 11.40 41.20
CA GLU A 185 -18.29 12.69 40.49
C GLU A 185 -17.09 12.97 39.57
N LEU A 186 -15.88 12.55 39.95
CA LEU A 186 -14.66 12.76 39.16
C LEU A 186 -14.60 11.79 37.98
N GLU A 187 -15.00 10.55 38.16
CA GLU A 187 -15.12 9.56 37.09
C GLU A 187 -16.17 9.97 36.06
N GLU A 188 -17.33 10.47 36.49
CA GLU A 188 -18.36 11.00 35.59
C GLU A 188 -17.83 12.20 34.77
N LYS A 189 -17.16 13.16 35.43
CA LYS A 189 -16.53 14.29 34.72
C LYS A 189 -15.41 13.87 33.77
N LEU A 190 -14.67 12.83 34.11
CA LEU A 190 -13.61 12.30 33.25
C LEU A 190 -14.22 11.70 31.98
N ASN A 191 -15.26 10.88 32.12
CA ASN A 191 -15.98 10.30 30.99
C ASN A 191 -16.60 11.39 30.09
N ASP A 192 -17.27 12.37 30.68
CA ASP A 192 -17.79 13.55 29.97
C ASP A 192 -16.70 14.30 29.18
N SER A 193 -15.51 14.44 29.78
CA SER A 193 -14.39 15.11 29.14
C SER A 193 -13.79 14.28 28.01
N ILE A 194 -13.74 12.96 28.15
CA ILE A 194 -13.29 12.04 27.09
C ILE A 194 -14.27 12.08 25.91
N GLU A 195 -15.57 12.06 26.18
CA GLU A 195 -16.59 12.11 25.14
C GLU A 195 -16.57 13.44 24.39
N LYS A 196 -16.45 14.56 25.10
CA LYS A 196 -16.23 15.89 24.48
C LYS A 196 -14.95 15.94 23.66
N ASN A 197 -13.87 15.32 24.14
CA ASN A 197 -12.59 15.29 23.42
C ASN A 197 -12.69 14.47 22.13
N LYS A 198 -13.37 13.33 22.17
CA LYS A 198 -13.67 12.51 20.99
C LYS A 198 -14.53 13.28 19.98
N GLU A 199 -15.59 13.94 20.44
CA GLU A 199 -16.46 14.75 19.59
C GLU A 199 -15.70 15.92 18.95
N LEU A 200 -14.83 16.60 19.71
CA LEU A 200 -13.96 17.64 19.17
C LEU A 200 -12.98 17.08 18.12
N HIS A 201 -12.39 15.91 18.34
CA HIS A 201 -11.51 15.28 17.35
C HIS A 201 -12.25 14.88 16.07
N GLU A 202 -13.48 14.39 16.18
CA GLU A 202 -14.33 14.08 15.03
C GLU A 202 -14.70 15.34 14.25
N GLN A 203 -15.07 16.42 14.95
CA GLN A 203 -15.35 17.72 14.34
C GLN A 203 -14.11 18.32 13.67
N ILE A 204 -12.94 18.27 14.31
CA ILE A 204 -11.67 18.72 13.73
C ILE A 204 -11.34 17.90 12.48
N GLY A 205 -11.52 16.58 12.51
CA GLY A 205 -11.34 15.71 11.35
C GLY A 205 -12.25 16.10 10.19
N GLY A 206 -13.55 16.30 10.44
CA GLY A 206 -14.51 16.75 9.42
C GLY A 206 -14.16 18.12 8.84
N LEU A 207 -13.88 19.12 9.69
CA LEU A 207 -13.48 20.46 9.25
C LEU A 207 -12.17 20.46 8.46
N THR A 208 -11.23 19.59 8.82
CA THR A 208 -9.95 19.46 8.12
C THR A 208 -10.15 18.83 6.73
N LYS A 209 -10.98 17.79 6.62
CA LYS A 209 -11.41 17.24 5.32
C LYS A 209 -12.05 18.31 4.45
N ASP A 210 -13.05 19.01 4.98
CA ASP A 210 -13.77 20.05 4.23
C ASP A 210 -12.82 21.18 3.79
N SER A 211 -11.90 21.59 4.65
CA SER A 211 -10.88 22.59 4.33
C SER A 211 -9.96 22.12 3.19
N ILE A 212 -9.48 20.88 3.23
CA ILE A 212 -8.61 20.31 2.18
C ILE A 212 -9.39 20.17 0.87
N ILE A 213 -10.63 19.71 0.91
CA ILE A 213 -11.49 19.58 -0.29
C ILE A 213 -11.68 20.96 -0.92
N ASN A 214 -11.97 21.99 -0.13
CA ASN A 214 -12.12 23.36 -0.62
C ASN A 214 -10.80 23.87 -1.24
N GLU A 215 -9.66 23.69 -0.56
CA GLU A 215 -8.34 24.11 -1.07
C GLU A 215 -8.00 23.43 -2.41
N VAL A 216 -8.25 22.12 -2.55
CA VAL A 216 -7.95 21.38 -3.79
C VAL A 216 -8.94 21.76 -4.91
N SER A 217 -10.17 22.14 -4.55
CA SER A 217 -11.24 22.44 -5.51
C SER A 217 -11.38 23.91 -5.91
N GLU A 218 -10.60 24.84 -5.32
CA GLU A 218 -10.64 26.28 -5.65
C GLU A 218 -10.49 26.62 -7.14
N ASP A 219 -9.74 25.78 -7.88
CA ASP A 219 -9.48 25.97 -9.31
C ASP A 219 -10.52 25.32 -10.25
N LEU A 220 -11.50 24.59 -9.72
CA LEU A 220 -12.48 23.82 -10.51
C LEU A 220 -13.77 24.64 -10.71
N THR A 221 -14.44 24.45 -11.84
CA THR A 221 -15.77 25.06 -12.06
C THR A 221 -16.86 24.35 -11.24
N ASP A 222 -17.98 25.01 -10.96
CA ASP A 222 -19.07 24.45 -10.12
C ASP A 222 -19.54 23.03 -10.57
N LEU A 223 -19.54 22.76 -11.87
CA LEU A 223 -19.88 21.45 -12.45
C LEU A 223 -18.78 20.39 -12.27
N GLU A 224 -17.52 20.82 -12.24
CA GLU A 224 -16.36 19.97 -11.99
C GLU A 224 -16.21 19.68 -10.49
N ILE A 225 -16.59 20.62 -9.62
CA ILE A 225 -16.64 20.45 -8.17
C ILE A 225 -17.68 19.37 -7.79
N GLU A 226 -18.88 19.37 -8.38
CA GLU A 226 -19.87 18.31 -8.14
C GLU A 226 -19.36 16.92 -8.55
N LYS A 227 -18.68 16.83 -9.70
CA LYS A 227 -18.06 15.57 -10.13
C LYS A 227 -16.92 15.17 -9.21
N PHE A 228 -16.04 16.10 -8.85
CA PHE A 228 -14.93 15.85 -7.94
C PHE A 228 -15.44 15.38 -6.58
N ARG A 229 -16.49 16.00 -6.03
CA ARG A 229 -17.17 15.55 -4.80
C ARG A 229 -17.67 14.10 -4.89
N GLY A 230 -18.27 13.72 -6.03
CA GLY A 230 -18.68 12.33 -6.24
C GLY A 230 -17.52 11.33 -6.36
N LEU A 231 -16.34 11.75 -6.83
CA LEU A 231 -15.16 10.88 -6.90
C LEU A 231 -14.43 10.74 -5.55
N ILE A 232 -14.59 11.69 -4.64
CA ILE A 232 -13.89 11.72 -3.35
C ILE A 232 -14.72 11.11 -2.20
N GLU A 233 -16.01 10.83 -2.43
CA GLU A 233 -16.89 10.19 -1.44
C GLU A 233 -16.34 8.82 -0.97
N ASP A 234 -15.66 8.10 -1.87
CA ASP A 234 -15.04 6.79 -1.58
C ASP A 234 -13.57 6.89 -1.13
N VAL A 235 -13.02 8.10 -0.94
CA VAL A 235 -11.62 8.29 -0.54
C VAL A 235 -11.52 8.37 0.98
N ASP A 236 -10.92 7.33 1.57
CA ASP A 236 -10.69 7.27 3.01
C ASP A 236 -9.72 8.37 3.49
N TYR A 237 -10.14 9.07 4.55
CA TYR A 237 -9.30 10.02 5.25
C TYR A 237 -8.43 9.29 6.26
N SER A 238 -7.14 9.25 5.97
CA SER A 238 -6.10 8.70 6.83
C SER A 238 -5.38 9.79 7.63
N ASP A 239 -4.83 10.79 6.94
CA ASP A 239 -4.08 11.90 7.51
C ASP A 239 -4.18 13.12 6.57
N ALA A 240 -4.05 14.33 7.10
CA ALA A 240 -4.24 15.58 6.36
C ALA A 240 -3.34 15.69 5.11
N ASP A 241 -2.05 15.34 5.21
CA ASP A 241 -1.12 15.46 4.08
C ASP A 241 -1.38 14.37 3.04
N SER A 242 -1.60 13.14 3.49
CA SER A 242 -1.91 12.00 2.61
C SER A 242 -3.24 12.17 1.87
N TYR A 243 -4.24 12.77 2.53
CA TYR A 243 -5.54 13.04 1.94
C TYR A 243 -5.43 14.12 0.87
N LYS A 244 -4.66 15.19 1.14
CA LYS A 244 -4.37 16.24 0.16
C LYS A 244 -3.65 15.70 -1.07
N GLU A 245 -2.67 14.82 -0.90
CA GLU A 245 -1.94 14.20 -2.01
C GLU A 245 -2.87 13.33 -2.87
N LYS A 246 -3.64 12.42 -2.25
CA LYS A 246 -4.62 11.57 -2.96
C LYS A 246 -5.64 12.39 -3.75
N LEU A 247 -6.16 13.46 -3.14
CA LEU A 247 -7.10 14.38 -3.78
C LEU A 247 -6.47 15.16 -4.93
N SER A 248 -5.20 15.56 -4.80
CA SER A 248 -4.45 16.22 -5.86
C SER A 248 -4.18 15.28 -7.04
N THR A 249 -3.81 14.02 -6.77
CA THR A 249 -3.64 12.99 -7.81
C THR A 249 -4.96 12.71 -8.55
N LEU A 250 -6.08 12.61 -7.82
CA LEU A 250 -7.41 12.46 -8.43
C LEU A 250 -7.79 13.66 -9.29
N LYS A 251 -7.50 14.89 -8.82
CA LYS A 251 -7.72 16.12 -9.59
C LYS A 251 -6.92 16.10 -10.88
N GLU A 252 -5.63 15.77 -10.84
CA GLU A 252 -4.77 15.72 -12.03
C GLU A 252 -5.18 14.63 -13.03
N SER A 253 -5.66 13.49 -12.54
CA SER A 253 -6.08 12.36 -13.38
C SER A 253 -7.40 12.62 -14.11
N TYR A 254 -8.38 13.23 -13.45
CA TYR A 254 -9.75 13.40 -13.98
C TYR A 254 -10.04 14.81 -14.51
N PHE A 255 -9.26 15.80 -14.10
CA PHE A 255 -9.37 17.19 -14.55
C PHE A 255 -7.99 17.68 -15.03
N PRO A 256 -7.40 17.05 -16.06
CA PRO A 256 -6.15 17.53 -16.62
C PRO A 256 -6.38 18.95 -17.16
N LYS A 257 -5.71 19.94 -16.57
CA LYS A 257 -5.69 21.28 -17.13
C LYS A 257 -5.04 21.16 -18.51
N GLN A 258 -5.83 21.25 -19.57
CA GLN A 258 -5.28 21.58 -20.88
C GLN A 258 -4.59 22.93 -20.69
N GLN A 259 -3.26 22.95 -20.66
CA GLN A 259 -2.55 24.17 -20.95
C GLN A 259 -3.13 24.70 -22.27
N PRO A 260 -3.44 26.00 -22.38
CA PRO A 260 -3.80 26.54 -23.67
C PRO A 260 -2.62 26.24 -24.61
N VAL A 261 -2.86 25.32 -25.54
CA VAL A 261 -2.06 25.22 -26.75
C VAL A 261 -2.24 26.58 -27.39
N ASN A 262 -1.22 27.42 -27.27
CA ASN A 262 -1.17 28.73 -27.89
C ASN A 262 -1.34 28.48 -29.40
N GLU A 263 -2.55 28.71 -29.91
CA GLU A 263 -2.82 28.77 -31.32
C GLU A 263 -1.81 29.76 -31.90
N GLN A 264 -0.94 29.25 -32.78
CA GLN A 264 -0.02 30.06 -33.58
C GLN A 264 -0.84 31.10 -34.36
N SER A 265 -1.02 32.26 -33.75
CA SER A 265 -1.11 33.51 -34.48
C SER A 265 0.33 33.92 -34.79
N THR A 266 0.66 33.74 -36.06
CA THR A 266 1.78 34.36 -36.77
C THR A 266 2.00 35.79 -36.26
N GLU A 267 3.10 36.05 -35.56
CA GLU A 267 3.82 37.32 -35.65
C GLU A 267 5.21 37.16 -35.02
N GLU A 268 6.21 37.49 -35.83
CA GLU A 268 7.63 37.46 -35.54
C GLU A 268 7.96 38.42 -34.39
N GLN A 269 8.53 37.92 -33.28
CA GLN A 269 9.45 38.72 -32.47
C GLN A 269 10.34 37.82 -31.63
N GLY A 270 11.66 37.94 -31.86
CA GLY A 270 12.68 37.06 -31.33
C GLY A 270 12.85 37.18 -29.81
N GLU A 271 12.83 36.02 -29.17
CA GLU A 271 13.22 35.81 -27.79
C GLU A 271 14.76 35.79 -27.72
N SER A 272 15.33 36.73 -26.96
CA SER A 272 16.75 36.75 -26.63
C SER A 272 16.98 35.89 -25.38
N ASP A 273 17.32 34.63 -25.58
CA ASP A 273 17.93 33.81 -24.53
C ASP A 273 19.29 34.38 -24.16
N VAL A 274 19.41 34.91 -22.94
CA VAL A 274 20.70 35.31 -22.35
C VAL A 274 21.41 34.05 -21.89
N VAL A 275 22.14 33.43 -22.82
CA VAL A 275 23.15 32.42 -22.49
C VAL A 275 24.37 33.16 -21.96
N GLU A 276 24.77 32.90 -20.71
CA GLU A 276 26.05 33.34 -20.17
C GLU A 276 27.17 32.69 -21.00
N THR A 277 27.74 33.46 -21.94
CA THR A 277 28.86 33.02 -22.76
C THR A 277 30.13 33.75 -22.30
N SER A 278 31.26 33.04 -22.33
CA SER A 278 32.59 33.59 -22.00
C SER A 278 32.85 34.90 -22.74
N ASP A 279 33.54 35.85 -22.07
CA ASP A 279 33.93 37.18 -22.56
C ASP A 279 34.51 37.20 -23.99
N SER A 280 35.15 36.11 -24.40
CA SER A 280 35.66 35.93 -25.75
C SER A 280 34.55 35.70 -26.78
N MET A 281 33.54 34.88 -26.45
CA MET A 281 32.39 34.55 -27.29
C MET A 281 31.40 35.71 -27.41
N ALA A 282 31.25 36.52 -26.35
CA ALA A 282 30.47 37.75 -26.38
C ALA A 282 30.99 38.75 -27.43
N LYS A 283 32.31 38.91 -27.54
CA LYS A 283 32.93 39.78 -28.56
C LYS A 283 32.69 39.28 -29.99
N TYR A 284 32.67 37.96 -30.20
CA TYR A 284 32.35 37.39 -31.50
C TYR A 284 30.86 37.59 -31.87
N LEU A 285 29.95 37.40 -30.92
CA LEU A 285 28.52 37.64 -31.12
C LEU A 285 28.24 39.12 -31.43
N GLU A 286 28.92 40.05 -30.77
CA GLU A 286 28.80 41.49 -31.05
C GLU A 286 29.36 41.88 -32.44
N ALA A 287 30.45 41.23 -32.88
CA ALA A 287 30.99 41.45 -34.22
C ALA A 287 30.05 40.90 -35.32
N ILE A 288 29.43 39.75 -35.08
CA ILE A 288 28.45 39.16 -35.99
C ILE A 288 27.18 40.02 -36.07
N SER A 289 26.70 40.56 -34.95
CA SER A 289 25.51 41.43 -34.96
C SER A 289 25.77 42.76 -35.67
N LYS A 290 26.95 43.38 -35.48
CA LYS A 290 27.35 44.60 -36.21
C LYS A 290 27.52 44.39 -37.71
N THR A 291 28.02 43.23 -38.13
CA THR A 291 28.18 42.91 -39.56
C THR A 291 26.85 42.57 -40.21
N HIS A 292 25.95 41.87 -39.51
CA HIS A 292 24.60 41.58 -39.98
C HIS A 292 23.76 42.86 -40.19
N ASN A 293 23.85 43.81 -39.26
CA ASN A 293 23.15 45.09 -39.37
C ASN A 293 23.73 46.02 -40.44
N ARG A 294 25.01 45.87 -40.80
CA ARG A 294 25.62 46.58 -41.94
C ARG A 294 25.24 45.99 -43.29
N ALA A 295 24.87 44.72 -43.37
CA ALA A 295 24.43 44.08 -44.61
C ALA A 295 22.95 44.34 -44.95
N LYS A 296 22.18 44.88 -44.00
CA LYS A 296 20.75 45.22 -44.14
C LYS A 296 20.48 46.71 -44.44
N ASN A 297 21.52 47.56 -44.56
CA ASN A 297 21.42 48.96 -45.01
C ASN A 297 22.12 49.16 -46.35
#